data_AF-A0A9C8SXX8-F1
#
_entry.id   AF-A0A9C8SXX8-F1
#
_cell.length_a   1.000
_cell.length_b   1.000
_cell.length_c   1.000
_cell.angle_alpha   90.00
_cell.angle_beta   90.00
_cell.angle_gamma   90.00
#
_symmetry.space_group_name_H-M   'P 1'
#
loop_
_entity.id
_entity.type
_entity.pdbx_description
1 polymer ?
#
loop_
_entity_poly.entity_id
_entity_poly.type
_entity_poly.pdbx_seq_one_letter_code
_entity_poly.pdbx_strand_id
1 'polypeptide(L)'
;MARQKGIRLHELDPDQFGPEEDLPDNSRHGSNDDSVVEEEAGLVPSPKLPDVSSTLLADETVADKVREGAEKVRTWVKATLAALSQVARGSRELQEIRAPAVAEAERKLNRFLKEEEMPAYRRAAWLGLFDFEFSQELKNREEVKGLLSRLVAEGRLVETTDGPIKGYKDKADEPEPAYAFSDEAQFGDPEMWEVSSLYRQCRQRAWEATGKARTDEARELMKQSELSVEEFLEGKPGIFTIGIPPEPIVNLTTDSIIAWRGGGTLQVKSDGQKIFPLAATGNIQASVQEAKELKVHLFRDFLSWETPPFIKELPIEMAKKIQLLWHLLQRGLRAAEETRQLQAVKDEMAILVTVTPSEFFLEDKPGICLAEYRGIWEELVPDEEKVNRRPNLFFSVERFSQEGEEGDQMFIRLVQVPDHLGDFFEACSGEYPEGEQFGGCPQPLRAVLRAIYGQTMKAAQLNGKTNG
;
A
#
# COMPACT_ATOMS: atom_id res chain seq x y z
N MET A 1 -17.96 -27.33 -30.00
CA MET A 1 -16.62 -26.71 -30.14
C MET A 1 -16.71 -25.24 -29.76
N ALA A 2 -16.53 -24.94 -28.48
CA ALA A 2 -16.55 -23.58 -27.94
C ALA A 2 -15.13 -23.26 -27.44
N ARG A 3 -14.56 -22.18 -27.96
CA ARG A 3 -13.21 -21.71 -27.61
C ARG A 3 -13.29 -20.96 -26.28
N GLN A 4 -12.52 -21.43 -25.29
CA GLN A 4 -12.08 -20.63 -24.15
C GLN A 4 -11.40 -19.36 -24.68
N LYS A 5 -11.91 -18.19 -24.28
CA LYS A 5 -11.17 -16.93 -24.37
C LYS A 5 -10.72 -16.58 -22.97
N GLY A 6 -9.40 -16.50 -22.82
CA GLY A 6 -8.72 -16.21 -21.57
C GLY A 6 -9.06 -14.83 -21.02
N ILE A 7 -9.09 -14.78 -19.71
CA ILE A 7 -9.16 -13.60 -18.86
C ILE A 7 -7.95 -12.71 -19.17
N ARG A 8 -8.17 -11.46 -19.58
CA ARG A 8 -7.15 -10.42 -19.57
C ARG A 8 -7.28 -9.68 -18.25
N LEU A 9 -6.30 -9.86 -17.37
CA LEU A 9 -6.04 -8.95 -16.25
C LEU A 9 -5.59 -7.62 -16.86
N HIS A 10 -6.44 -6.60 -16.79
CA HIS A 10 -6.01 -5.22 -16.94
C HIS A 10 -5.47 -4.77 -15.58
N GLU A 11 -4.17 -4.47 -15.53
CA GLU A 11 -3.51 -3.87 -14.37
C GLU A 11 -4.16 -2.51 -14.08
N LEU A 12 -4.86 -2.44 -12.95
CA LEU A 12 -5.37 -1.21 -12.37
C LEU A 12 -4.20 -0.33 -11.91
N ASP A 13 -4.32 0.97 -12.15
CA ASP A 13 -3.31 1.97 -11.80
C ASP A 13 -3.08 2.00 -10.27
N PRO A 14 -1.91 1.59 -9.76
CA PRO A 14 -1.63 1.50 -8.33
C PRO A 14 -1.44 2.87 -7.65
N ASP A 15 -1.51 3.98 -8.39
CA ASP A 15 -1.41 5.33 -7.84
C ASP A 15 -2.67 5.77 -7.05
N GLN A 16 -3.69 4.92 -6.89
CA GLN A 16 -4.94 5.28 -6.20
C GLN A 16 -5.27 4.54 -4.90
N PHE A 17 -4.67 3.40 -4.53
CA PHE A 17 -5.13 2.62 -3.35
C PHE A 17 -3.99 2.02 -2.51
N GLY A 18 -4.24 1.92 -1.20
CA GLY A 18 -3.31 1.34 -0.23
C GLY A 18 -3.26 -0.19 -0.26
N PRO A 19 -2.34 -0.82 0.49
CA PRO A 19 -1.93 -2.18 0.22
C PRO A 19 -2.94 -3.18 0.79
N GLU A 20 -3.47 -4.03 -0.10
CA GLU A 20 -4.00 -5.35 0.23
C GLU A 20 -2.82 -6.30 0.48
N GLU A 21 -2.84 -7.02 1.60
CA GLU A 21 -1.91 -8.12 1.90
C GLU A 21 -2.64 -9.45 1.64
N ASP A 22 -2.26 -10.14 0.56
CA ASP A 22 -2.62 -11.54 0.35
C ASP A 22 -1.76 -12.44 1.26
N LEU A 23 -2.42 -13.21 2.12
CA LEU A 23 -1.81 -14.29 2.90
C LEU A 23 -1.70 -15.57 2.05
N PRO A 24 -0.60 -16.34 2.14
CA PRO A 24 -0.47 -17.59 1.42
C PRO A 24 -1.27 -18.73 2.06
N ASP A 25 -2.07 -19.39 1.22
CA ASP A 25 -2.78 -20.63 1.46
C ASP A 25 -1.80 -21.79 1.66
N ASN A 26 -1.93 -22.51 2.77
CA ASN A 26 -1.11 -23.66 3.14
C ASN A 26 -2.04 -24.86 3.41
N SER A 27 -2.29 -25.65 2.38
CA SER A 27 -2.99 -26.93 2.44
C SER A 27 -2.61 -27.75 1.18
N ARG A 28 -2.38 -29.06 1.15
CA ARG A 28 -2.29 -30.18 2.11
C ARG A 28 -1.89 -31.45 1.31
N HIS A 29 -1.45 -32.51 2.01
CA HIS A 29 -1.40 -33.96 1.65
C HIS A 29 -0.18 -34.46 0.84
N GLY A 30 0.58 -35.49 1.24
CA GLY A 30 0.27 -36.77 1.93
C GLY A 30 -0.08 -37.82 0.86
N SER A 31 0.44 -39.06 0.75
CA SER A 31 1.20 -40.00 1.59
C SER A 31 1.41 -41.33 0.78
N ASN A 32 2.18 -42.28 1.33
CA ASN A 32 2.19 -43.78 1.11
C ASN A 32 3.11 -44.37 0.02
N ASP A 33 4.16 -45.15 0.36
CA ASP A 33 4.23 -46.62 0.74
C ASP A 33 4.13 -47.53 -0.52
N ASP A 34 4.78 -48.68 -0.73
CA ASP A 34 5.68 -49.56 0.04
C ASP A 34 6.32 -50.63 -0.91
N SER A 35 7.46 -51.18 -0.51
CA SER A 35 8.00 -52.57 -0.67
C SER A 35 8.16 -53.37 -2.01
N VAL A 36 9.42 -53.87 -2.21
CA VAL A 36 9.98 -55.26 -2.48
C VAL A 36 9.22 -56.23 -3.45
N VAL A 37 9.78 -57.01 -4.39
CA VAL A 37 10.71 -58.19 -4.35
C VAL A 37 11.21 -58.61 -5.76
N GLU A 38 12.37 -59.28 -5.77
CA GLU A 38 13.20 -59.98 -6.79
C GLU A 38 12.52 -60.86 -7.88
N GLU A 39 13.16 -60.99 -9.06
CA GLU A 39 13.56 -62.30 -9.65
C GLU A 39 14.55 -62.14 -10.85
N GLU A 40 15.54 -63.04 -10.93
CA GLU A 40 16.58 -63.13 -11.98
C GLU A 40 16.14 -63.90 -13.24
N ALA A 41 16.68 -63.54 -14.43
CA ALA A 41 17.19 -64.50 -15.44
C ALA A 41 17.88 -63.84 -16.66
N GLY A 42 19.16 -64.17 -16.90
CA GLY A 42 19.64 -64.70 -18.19
C GLY A 42 20.04 -63.79 -19.39
N LEU A 43 21.31 -63.35 -19.40
CA LEU A 43 22.28 -63.08 -20.50
C LEU A 43 21.86 -62.98 -22.01
N VAL A 44 22.31 -61.89 -22.68
CA VAL A 44 23.23 -61.82 -23.87
C VAL A 44 23.85 -60.39 -23.92
N PRO A 45 25.16 -60.17 -24.23
CA PRO A 45 25.84 -58.88 -24.02
C PRO A 45 25.57 -57.86 -25.14
N SER A 46 25.21 -56.64 -24.73
CA SER A 46 25.14 -55.44 -25.56
C SER A 46 26.30 -54.48 -25.25
N PRO A 47 26.75 -53.65 -26.21
CA PRO A 47 28.00 -52.91 -26.12
C PRO A 47 27.96 -51.91 -24.96
N LYS A 48 29.06 -51.86 -24.19
CA LYS A 48 29.22 -50.93 -23.06
C LYS A 48 29.02 -49.48 -23.51
N LEU A 49 27.92 -48.87 -23.07
CA LEU A 49 27.77 -47.42 -22.97
C LEU A 49 28.69 -46.91 -21.85
N PRO A 50 29.27 -45.70 -21.98
CA PRO A 50 29.99 -45.08 -20.88
C PRO A 50 29.07 -44.88 -19.68
N ASP A 51 29.62 -45.11 -18.49
CA ASP A 51 28.94 -45.11 -17.19
C ASP A 51 28.47 -43.69 -16.80
N VAL A 52 27.21 -43.36 -17.12
CA VAL A 52 26.59 -42.03 -16.94
C VAL A 52 26.34 -41.69 -15.45
N SER A 53 26.35 -42.67 -14.55
CA SER A 53 26.14 -42.42 -13.11
C SER A 53 27.35 -41.81 -12.40
N SER A 54 28.57 -42.02 -12.91
CA SER A 54 29.80 -41.43 -12.34
C SER A 54 30.04 -39.98 -12.76
N THR A 55 29.41 -39.53 -13.86
CA THR A 55 29.52 -38.18 -14.40
C THR A 55 28.49 -37.23 -13.79
N LEU A 56 27.26 -37.70 -13.53
CA LEU A 56 26.20 -36.91 -12.89
C LEU A 56 26.52 -36.52 -11.43
N LEU A 57 27.12 -37.43 -10.64
CA LEU A 57 27.54 -37.13 -9.27
C LEU A 57 28.73 -36.16 -9.20
N ALA A 58 29.62 -36.17 -10.21
CA ALA A 58 30.71 -35.20 -10.31
C ALA A 58 30.18 -33.81 -10.72
N ASP A 59 29.22 -33.76 -11.65
CA ASP A 59 28.56 -32.53 -12.09
C ASP A 59 27.70 -31.88 -11.00
N GLU A 60 27.00 -32.67 -10.17
CA GLU A 60 26.27 -32.15 -8.99
C GLU A 60 27.21 -31.49 -7.97
N THR A 61 28.37 -32.10 -7.67
CA THR A 61 29.34 -31.49 -6.73
C THR A 61 30.02 -30.24 -7.28
N VAL A 62 30.16 -30.11 -8.60
CA VAL A 62 30.67 -28.89 -9.25
C VAL A 62 29.59 -27.81 -9.29
N ALA A 63 28.35 -28.17 -9.63
CA ALA A 63 27.21 -27.26 -9.61
C ALA A 63 26.96 -26.68 -8.21
N ASP A 64 27.06 -27.51 -7.16
CA ASP A 64 26.92 -27.05 -5.77
C ASP A 64 28.04 -26.10 -5.35
N LYS A 65 29.29 -26.36 -5.76
CA LYS A 65 30.42 -25.45 -5.50
C LYS A 65 30.27 -24.12 -6.25
N VAL A 66 29.74 -24.15 -7.48
CA VAL A 66 29.44 -22.95 -8.25
C VAL A 66 28.31 -22.16 -7.59
N ARG A 67 27.24 -22.83 -7.13
CA ARG A 67 26.15 -22.18 -6.40
C ARG A 67 26.62 -21.56 -5.09
N GLU A 68 27.40 -22.27 -4.29
CA GLU A 68 27.98 -21.75 -3.04
C GLU A 68 28.93 -20.56 -3.32
N GLY A 69 29.73 -20.65 -4.38
CA GLY A 69 30.59 -19.55 -4.83
C GLY A 69 29.79 -18.31 -5.26
N ALA A 70 28.70 -18.51 -6.00
CA ALA A 70 27.80 -17.44 -6.44
C ALA A 70 27.16 -16.72 -5.24
N GLU A 71 26.67 -17.46 -4.25
CA GLU A 71 26.12 -16.87 -3.01
C GLU A 71 27.17 -16.07 -2.22
N LYS A 72 28.42 -16.55 -2.17
CA LYS A 72 29.54 -15.80 -1.57
C LYS A 72 29.83 -14.52 -2.33
N VAL A 73 29.81 -14.55 -3.66
CA VAL A 73 30.01 -13.35 -4.50
C VAL A 73 28.89 -12.35 -4.26
N ARG A 74 27.62 -12.78 -4.30
CA ARG A 74 26.45 -11.93 -4.02
C ARG A 74 26.57 -11.24 -2.66
N THR A 75 26.83 -12.03 -1.61
CA THR A 75 26.97 -11.53 -0.24
C THR A 75 28.14 -10.55 -0.13
N TRP A 76 29.28 -10.87 -0.76
CA TRP A 76 30.45 -10.02 -0.77
C TRP A 76 30.19 -8.69 -1.49
N VAL A 77 29.52 -8.70 -2.65
CA VAL A 77 29.16 -7.47 -3.38
C VAL A 77 28.26 -6.58 -2.55
N LYS A 78 27.17 -7.13 -1.98
CA LYS A 78 26.24 -6.38 -1.14
C LYS A 78 26.94 -5.73 0.07
N ALA A 79 27.77 -6.51 0.77
CA ALA A 79 28.53 -6.01 1.92
C ALA A 79 29.56 -4.94 1.52
N THR A 80 30.23 -5.13 0.38
CA THR A 80 31.23 -4.19 -0.15
C THR A 80 30.58 -2.87 -0.53
N LEU A 81 29.45 -2.89 -1.25
CA LEU A 81 28.71 -1.69 -1.62
C LEU A 81 28.20 -0.92 -0.39
N ALA A 82 27.71 -1.64 0.63
CA ALA A 82 27.32 -1.02 1.90
C ALA A 82 28.50 -0.32 2.59
N ALA A 83 29.67 -0.98 2.64
CA ALA A 83 30.89 -0.38 3.21
C ALA A 83 31.37 0.85 2.42
N LEU A 84 31.35 0.78 1.08
CA LEU A 84 31.71 1.91 0.21
C LEU A 84 30.79 3.11 0.43
N SER A 85 29.47 2.88 0.50
CA SER A 85 28.48 3.93 0.78
C SER A 85 28.70 4.59 2.14
N GLN A 86 29.06 3.82 3.18
CA GLN A 86 29.41 4.36 4.50
C GLN A 86 30.67 5.23 4.46
N VAL A 87 31.72 4.82 3.74
CA VAL A 87 32.95 5.61 3.60
C VAL A 87 32.68 6.91 2.84
N ALA A 88 31.89 6.86 1.77
CA ALA A 88 31.51 8.06 1.00
C ALA A 88 30.71 9.09 1.84
N ARG A 89 29.96 8.64 2.85
CA ARG A 89 29.24 9.52 3.79
C ARG A 89 30.09 9.97 4.99
N GLY A 90 31.28 9.41 5.18
CA GLY A 90 32.18 9.70 6.29
C GLY A 90 32.90 11.04 6.18
N SER A 91 33.71 11.38 7.20
CA SER A 91 34.56 12.57 7.17
C SER A 91 35.61 12.49 6.06
N ARG A 92 36.08 13.65 5.57
CA ARG A 92 37.12 13.72 4.54
C ARG A 92 38.41 12.98 4.94
N GLU A 93 38.80 13.05 6.21
CA GLU A 93 39.95 12.32 6.75
C GLU A 93 39.77 10.79 6.67
N LEU A 94 38.56 10.29 6.96
CA LEU A 94 38.24 8.87 6.82
C LEU A 94 38.25 8.41 5.35
N GLN A 95 37.85 9.27 4.43
CA GLN A 95 37.92 9.00 2.99
C GLN A 95 39.36 8.92 2.51
N GLU A 96 40.22 9.86 2.92
CA GLU A 96 41.65 9.88 2.53
C GLU A 96 42.41 8.67 3.09
N ILE A 97 42.17 8.29 4.35
CA ILE A 97 42.79 7.11 4.98
C ILE A 97 42.38 5.80 4.28
N ARG A 98 41.11 5.71 3.83
CA ARG A 98 40.56 4.48 3.22
C ARG A 98 40.63 4.45 1.70
N ALA A 99 41.11 5.51 1.05
CA ALA A 99 41.16 5.61 -0.41
C ALA A 99 41.83 4.41 -1.12
N PRO A 100 42.96 3.85 -0.63
CA PRO A 100 43.57 2.68 -1.26
C PRO A 100 42.69 1.42 -1.20
N ALA A 101 42.03 1.18 -0.06
CA ALA A 101 41.15 0.04 0.15
C ALA A 101 39.84 0.18 -0.65
N VAL A 102 39.31 1.41 -0.77
CA VAL A 102 38.17 1.73 -1.63
C VAL A 102 38.50 1.43 -3.09
N ALA A 103 39.64 1.91 -3.60
CA ALA A 103 40.05 1.69 -4.99
C ALA A 103 40.27 0.19 -5.30
N GLU A 104 40.78 -0.59 -4.34
CA GLU A 104 40.91 -2.04 -4.48
C GLU A 104 39.54 -2.74 -4.52
N ALA A 105 38.64 -2.36 -3.63
CA ALA A 105 37.28 -2.89 -3.58
C ALA A 105 36.49 -2.59 -4.85
N GLU A 106 36.56 -1.35 -5.36
CA GLU A 106 35.93 -0.92 -6.62
C GLU A 106 36.50 -1.70 -7.81
N ARG A 107 37.82 -1.91 -7.86
CA ARG A 107 38.46 -2.70 -8.92
C ARG A 107 37.96 -4.15 -8.90
N LYS A 108 37.86 -4.74 -7.71
CA LYS A 108 37.38 -6.13 -7.54
C LYS A 108 35.89 -6.26 -7.86
N LEU A 109 35.09 -5.26 -7.50
CA LEU A 109 33.67 -5.19 -7.88
C LEU A 109 33.51 -5.10 -9.40
N ASN A 110 34.24 -4.20 -10.06
CA ASN A 110 34.19 -4.06 -11.52
C ASN A 110 34.61 -5.35 -12.25
N ARG A 111 35.61 -6.06 -11.71
CA ARG A 111 35.99 -7.38 -12.22
C ARG A 111 34.82 -8.35 -12.20
N PHE A 112 34.11 -8.47 -11.06
CA PHE A 112 32.96 -9.37 -10.96
C PHE A 112 31.80 -8.97 -11.89
N LEU A 113 31.56 -7.67 -12.08
CA LEU A 113 30.45 -7.20 -12.91
C LEU A 113 30.71 -7.30 -14.41
N LYS A 114 31.96 -7.13 -14.86
CA LYS A 114 32.30 -6.96 -16.29
C LYS A 114 33.27 -8.00 -16.85
N GLU A 115 34.26 -8.39 -16.07
CA GLU A 115 35.42 -9.19 -16.55
C GLU A 115 35.30 -10.67 -16.18
N GLU A 116 34.46 -11.03 -15.21
CA GLU A 116 34.33 -12.39 -14.69
C GLU A 116 33.84 -13.37 -15.75
N GLU A 117 34.63 -14.39 -16.05
CA GLU A 117 34.38 -15.35 -17.12
C GLU A 117 33.25 -16.33 -16.77
N MET A 118 33.01 -16.58 -15.49
CA MET A 118 31.95 -17.49 -15.03
C MET A 118 30.59 -16.77 -14.96
N PRO A 119 29.59 -17.12 -15.82
CA PRO A 119 28.32 -16.40 -15.86
C PRO A 119 27.54 -16.42 -14.54
N ALA A 120 27.65 -17.51 -13.76
CA ALA A 120 26.99 -17.63 -12.46
C ALA A 120 27.50 -16.59 -11.44
N TYR A 121 28.81 -16.34 -11.41
CA TYR A 121 29.40 -15.34 -10.51
C TYR A 121 29.09 -13.92 -10.97
N ARG A 122 29.09 -13.68 -12.29
CA ARG A 122 28.68 -12.41 -12.86
C ARG A 122 27.22 -12.09 -12.52
N ARG A 123 26.29 -13.01 -12.79
CA ARG A 123 24.87 -12.86 -12.40
C ARG A 123 24.72 -12.60 -10.91
N ALA A 124 25.42 -13.37 -10.06
CA ALA A 124 25.36 -13.18 -8.61
C ALA A 124 25.88 -11.82 -8.14
N ALA A 125 26.92 -11.29 -8.80
CA ALA A 125 27.42 -9.94 -8.54
C ALA A 125 26.39 -8.86 -8.91
N TRP A 126 25.73 -9.00 -10.07
CA TRP A 126 24.65 -8.11 -10.48
C TRP A 126 23.42 -8.20 -9.58
N LEU A 127 23.03 -9.41 -9.13
CA LEU A 127 21.99 -9.60 -8.12
C LEU A 127 22.35 -8.91 -6.80
N GLY A 128 23.58 -9.08 -6.32
CA GLY A 128 24.06 -8.43 -5.10
C GLY A 128 24.07 -6.91 -5.20
N LEU A 129 24.36 -6.38 -6.40
CA LEU A 129 24.28 -4.95 -6.69
C LEU A 129 22.85 -4.44 -6.63
N PHE A 130 21.90 -5.06 -7.35
CA PHE A 130 20.51 -4.59 -7.36
C PHE A 130 19.83 -4.80 -6.00
N ASP A 131 20.16 -5.88 -5.29
CA ASP A 131 19.74 -6.09 -3.90
C ASP A 131 20.23 -4.95 -3.01
N PHE A 132 21.51 -4.57 -3.09
CA PHE A 132 21.99 -3.40 -2.36
C PHE A 132 21.25 -2.11 -2.76
N GLU A 133 21.18 -1.78 -4.05
CA GLU A 133 20.61 -0.52 -4.53
C GLU A 133 19.12 -0.39 -4.19
N PHE A 134 18.33 -1.44 -4.40
CA PHE A 134 16.90 -1.46 -4.07
C PHE A 134 16.62 -1.66 -2.58
N SER A 135 17.57 -2.17 -1.79
CA SER A 135 17.44 -2.28 -0.33
C SER A 135 17.54 -0.94 0.39
N GLN A 136 18.12 0.09 -0.25
CA GLN A 136 18.29 1.42 0.34
C GLN A 136 16.98 2.04 0.80
N GLU A 137 17.05 2.80 1.89
CA GLU A 137 15.91 3.54 2.43
C GLU A 137 15.65 4.78 1.56
N LEU A 138 14.68 4.67 0.66
CA LEU A 138 14.20 5.75 -0.18
C LEU A 138 12.88 6.29 0.39
N LYS A 139 12.77 7.60 0.51
CA LYS A 139 11.68 8.27 1.25
C LYS A 139 10.46 8.57 0.39
N ASN A 140 10.64 8.65 -0.92
CA ASN A 140 9.60 9.10 -1.84
C ASN A 140 9.87 8.67 -3.28
N ARG A 141 8.86 8.91 -4.12
CA ARG A 141 8.87 8.63 -5.56
C ARG A 141 10.03 9.30 -6.31
N GLU A 142 10.39 10.52 -5.97
CA GLU A 142 11.48 11.26 -6.66
C GLU A 142 12.85 10.64 -6.35
N GLU A 143 13.07 10.14 -5.13
CA GLU A 143 14.27 9.40 -4.79
C GLU A 143 14.37 8.07 -5.55
N VAL A 144 13.25 7.39 -5.79
CA VAL A 144 13.21 6.17 -6.65
C VAL A 144 13.52 6.52 -8.10
N LYS A 145 12.95 7.59 -8.66
CA LYS A 145 13.30 8.06 -10.01
C LYS A 145 14.78 8.43 -10.11
N GLY A 146 15.32 9.11 -9.10
CA GLY A 146 16.73 9.46 -9.01
C GLY A 146 17.63 8.21 -8.97
N LEU A 147 17.22 7.18 -8.23
CA LEU A 147 17.89 5.88 -8.22
C LEU A 147 17.91 5.26 -9.62
N LEU A 148 16.76 5.15 -10.29
CA LEU A 148 16.68 4.57 -11.64
C LEU A 148 17.52 5.35 -12.64
N SER A 149 17.42 6.69 -12.62
CA SER A 149 18.21 7.57 -13.49
C SER A 149 19.72 7.38 -13.28
N ARG A 150 20.14 7.22 -12.02
CA ARG A 150 21.55 6.92 -11.69
C ARG A 150 21.97 5.56 -12.23
N LEU A 151 21.16 4.52 -12.06
CA LEU A 151 21.44 3.18 -12.60
C LEU A 151 21.52 3.18 -14.13
N VAL A 152 20.72 4.00 -14.81
CA VAL A 152 20.83 4.23 -16.26
C VAL A 152 22.14 4.93 -16.61
N ALA A 153 22.47 6.02 -15.92
CA ALA A 153 23.72 6.76 -16.14
C ALA A 153 24.97 5.90 -15.91
N GLU A 154 24.90 4.94 -14.97
CA GLU A 154 25.96 3.98 -14.67
C GLU A 154 25.99 2.79 -15.66
N GLY A 155 25.07 2.73 -16.63
CA GLY A 155 24.98 1.65 -17.63
C GLY A 155 24.48 0.32 -17.08
N ARG A 156 23.82 0.34 -15.92
CA ARG A 156 23.27 -0.85 -15.24
C ARG A 156 21.85 -1.17 -15.70
N LEU A 157 21.10 -0.12 -16.06
CA LEU A 157 19.79 -0.19 -16.69
C LEU A 157 19.84 0.52 -18.04
N VAL A 158 18.94 0.12 -18.95
CA VAL A 158 18.75 0.74 -20.26
C VAL A 158 17.27 1.10 -20.40
N GLU A 159 16.97 2.33 -20.81
CA GLU A 159 15.59 2.73 -21.09
C GLU A 159 15.04 1.98 -22.31
N THR A 160 13.85 1.40 -22.15
CA THR A 160 13.16 0.67 -23.21
C THR A 160 11.66 0.94 -23.15
N THR A 161 10.93 0.47 -24.16
CA THR A 161 9.47 0.58 -24.18
C THR A 161 8.77 -0.53 -23.39
N ASP A 162 9.44 -1.66 -23.14
CA ASP A 162 8.83 -2.83 -22.49
C ASP A 162 9.78 -3.61 -21.58
N GLY A 163 10.53 -2.88 -20.74
CA GLY A 163 11.40 -3.48 -19.74
C GLY A 163 10.64 -4.04 -18.53
N PRO A 164 11.24 -5.01 -17.80
CA PRO A 164 10.67 -5.61 -16.59
C PRO A 164 10.58 -4.64 -15.40
N ILE A 165 11.37 -3.56 -15.39
CA ILE A 165 11.32 -2.52 -14.37
C ILE A 165 10.48 -1.36 -14.92
N LYS A 166 9.34 -1.08 -14.29
CA LYS A 166 8.48 0.07 -14.64
C LYS A 166 8.67 1.22 -13.65
N GLY A 167 9.08 2.38 -14.15
CA GLY A 167 9.20 3.62 -13.37
C GLY A 167 7.85 4.31 -13.16
N TYR A 168 7.88 5.51 -12.60
CA TYR A 168 6.65 6.28 -12.33
C TYR A 168 6.34 7.30 -13.44
N LYS A 169 5.08 7.38 -13.89
CA LYS A 169 4.60 8.31 -14.93
C LYS A 169 4.55 9.76 -14.44
N ASP A 170 5.17 10.71 -15.14
CA ASP A 170 5.11 12.12 -14.75
C ASP A 170 3.71 12.73 -14.94
N LYS A 171 2.95 12.24 -15.94
CA LYS A 171 1.56 12.59 -16.16
C LYS A 171 0.69 11.37 -16.37
N ALA A 172 -0.61 11.49 -16.07
CA ALA A 172 -1.56 10.39 -16.17
C ALA A 172 -1.73 9.85 -17.61
N ASP A 173 -1.51 10.70 -18.61
CA ASP A 173 -1.61 10.40 -20.05
C ASP A 173 -0.31 9.85 -20.66
N GLU A 174 0.78 9.78 -19.89
CA GLU A 174 2.06 9.28 -20.37
C GLU A 174 2.24 7.79 -20.03
N PRO A 175 2.90 6.99 -20.91
CA PRO A 175 3.24 5.62 -20.58
C PRO A 175 4.27 5.57 -19.44
N GLU A 176 4.27 4.50 -18.66
CA GLU A 176 5.34 4.29 -17.66
C GLU A 176 6.68 4.12 -18.37
N PRO A 177 7.73 4.86 -17.94
CA PRO A 177 9.06 4.60 -18.45
C PRO A 177 9.46 3.18 -18.03
N ALA A 178 9.97 2.38 -18.97
CA ALA A 178 10.38 1.02 -18.69
C ALA A 178 11.90 0.87 -18.86
N TYR A 179 12.49 -0.04 -18.08
CA TYR A 179 13.93 -0.26 -18.07
C TYR A 179 14.24 -1.74 -18.20
N ALA A 180 15.16 -2.06 -19.10
CA ALA A 180 15.79 -3.37 -19.21
C ALA A 180 17.10 -3.40 -18.44
N PHE A 181 17.53 -4.60 -18.06
CA PHE A 181 18.85 -4.82 -17.48
C PHE A 181 19.93 -4.72 -18.56
N SER A 182 21.12 -4.29 -18.18
CA SER A 182 22.28 -4.32 -19.08
C SER A 182 22.57 -5.75 -19.56
N ASP A 183 22.95 -5.90 -20.84
CA ASP A 183 23.37 -7.18 -21.41
C ASP A 183 24.58 -7.77 -20.64
N GLU A 184 25.38 -6.93 -20.00
CA GLU A 184 26.50 -7.34 -19.13
C GLU A 184 26.03 -8.23 -17.96
N ALA A 185 24.79 -8.07 -17.50
CA ALA A 185 24.23 -8.83 -16.37
C ALA A 185 23.98 -10.31 -16.70
N GLN A 186 23.77 -10.65 -17.97
CA GLN A 186 23.51 -12.02 -18.44
C GLN A 186 22.38 -12.75 -17.69
N PHE A 187 21.35 -12.03 -17.24
CA PHE A 187 20.22 -12.60 -16.49
C PHE A 187 19.36 -13.53 -17.36
N GLY A 188 18.90 -14.63 -16.74
CA GLY A 188 17.76 -15.39 -17.23
C GLY A 188 16.47 -14.94 -16.55
N ASP A 189 15.36 -15.60 -16.89
CA ASP A 189 14.04 -15.31 -16.31
C ASP A 189 14.01 -15.32 -14.77
N PRO A 190 14.68 -16.27 -14.06
CA PRO A 190 14.67 -16.29 -12.60
C PRO A 190 15.31 -15.03 -12.00
N GLU A 191 16.48 -14.62 -12.50
CA GLU A 191 17.17 -13.45 -11.99
C GLU A 191 16.41 -12.14 -12.33
N MET A 192 15.83 -12.06 -13.53
CA MET A 192 14.98 -10.91 -13.91
C MET A 192 13.77 -10.78 -12.97
N TRP A 193 13.11 -11.90 -12.65
CA TRP A 193 11.99 -11.91 -11.71
C TRP A 193 12.40 -11.48 -10.31
N GLU A 194 13.54 -11.99 -9.82
CA GLU A 194 14.06 -11.64 -8.49
C GLU A 194 14.34 -10.14 -8.36
N VAL A 195 15.04 -9.56 -9.33
CA VAL A 195 15.35 -8.12 -9.33
C VAL A 195 14.08 -7.27 -9.45
N SER A 196 13.12 -7.72 -10.27
CA SER A 196 11.82 -7.05 -10.39
C SER A 196 11.00 -7.11 -9.09
N SER A 197 11.11 -8.21 -8.34
CA SER A 197 10.51 -8.33 -7.00
C SER A 197 11.16 -7.36 -6.00
N LEU A 198 12.49 -7.27 -5.98
CA LEU A 198 13.23 -6.32 -5.14
C LEU A 198 12.86 -4.87 -5.45
N TYR A 199 12.73 -4.53 -6.73
CA TYR A 199 12.29 -3.20 -7.14
C TYR A 199 10.84 -2.91 -6.72
N ARG A 200 9.91 -3.87 -6.87
CA ARG A 200 8.53 -3.71 -6.37
C ARG A 200 8.50 -3.43 -4.87
N GLN A 201 9.28 -4.15 -4.07
CA GLN A 201 9.40 -3.91 -2.64
C GLN A 201 10.02 -2.54 -2.33
N CYS A 202 11.00 -2.09 -3.12
CA CYS A 202 11.56 -0.74 -3.01
C CYS A 202 10.51 0.34 -3.28
N ARG A 203 9.74 0.20 -4.37
CA ARG A 203 8.64 1.08 -4.76
C ARG A 203 7.58 1.15 -3.65
N GLN A 204 7.20 0.00 -3.11
CA GLN A 204 6.23 -0.11 -2.02
C GLN A 204 6.72 0.61 -0.76
N ARG A 205 7.97 0.37 -0.32
CA ARG A 205 8.53 1.04 0.86
C ARG A 205 8.59 2.55 0.71
N ALA A 206 8.98 3.06 -0.46
CA ALA A 206 8.98 4.50 -0.73
C ALA A 206 7.56 5.10 -0.72
N TRP A 207 6.58 4.34 -1.21
CA TRP A 207 5.17 4.73 -1.18
C TRP A 207 4.62 4.76 0.27
N GLU A 208 4.89 3.71 1.06
CA GLU A 208 4.53 3.65 2.49
C GLU A 208 5.18 4.77 3.29
N ALA A 209 6.47 5.06 3.05
CA ALA A 209 7.20 6.15 3.68
C ALA A 209 6.56 7.52 3.36
N THR A 210 6.16 7.74 2.10
CA THR A 210 5.46 8.96 1.68
C THR A 210 4.09 9.07 2.37
N GLY A 211 3.33 7.97 2.42
CA GLY A 211 2.04 7.92 3.10
C GLY A 211 2.15 8.22 4.60
N LYS A 212 3.14 7.64 5.26
CA LYS A 212 3.45 7.89 6.67
C LYS A 212 3.85 9.35 6.91
N ALA A 213 4.77 9.89 6.11
CA ALA A 213 5.21 11.28 6.23
C ALA A 213 4.03 12.26 6.06
N ARG A 214 3.16 12.05 5.06
CA ARG A 214 1.95 12.86 4.87
C ARG A 214 0.98 12.77 6.05
N THR A 215 0.83 11.59 6.62
CA THR A 215 -0.03 11.37 7.80
C THR A 215 0.52 12.07 9.03
N ASP A 216 1.84 12.00 9.24
CA ASP A 216 2.52 12.67 10.34
C ASP A 216 2.46 14.20 10.17
N GLU A 217 2.71 14.73 8.97
CA GLU A 217 2.53 16.16 8.67
C GLU A 217 1.08 16.62 8.89
N ALA A 218 0.10 15.85 8.41
CA ALA A 218 -1.32 16.15 8.64
C ALA A 218 -1.66 16.20 10.14
N ARG A 219 -1.13 15.25 10.92
CA ARG A 219 -1.31 15.24 12.38
C ARG A 219 -0.68 16.46 13.04
N GLU A 220 0.51 16.87 12.62
CA GLU A 220 1.17 18.07 13.14
C GLU A 220 0.41 19.36 12.79
N LEU A 221 -0.14 19.48 11.58
CA LEU A 221 -1.01 20.61 11.22
C LEU A 221 -2.27 20.64 12.09
N MET A 222 -2.92 19.50 12.31
CA MET A 222 -4.12 19.41 13.14
C MET A 222 -3.86 19.83 14.59
N LYS A 223 -2.71 19.44 15.17
CA LYS A 223 -2.30 19.85 16.53
C LYS A 223 -2.11 21.36 16.67
N GLN A 224 -1.80 22.06 15.57
CA GLN A 224 -1.64 23.52 15.56
C GLN A 224 -2.97 24.26 15.40
N SER A 225 -4.09 23.55 15.22
CA SER A 225 -5.40 24.20 15.15
C SER A 225 -5.75 24.82 16.51
N GLU A 226 -6.04 26.11 16.50
CA GLU A 226 -6.44 26.89 17.68
C GLU A 226 -7.97 26.99 17.79
N LEU A 227 -8.67 26.82 16.67
CA LEU A 227 -10.12 27.01 16.56
C LEU A 227 -10.83 25.68 16.30
N SER A 228 -12.01 25.52 16.91
CA SER A 228 -13.00 24.54 16.46
C SER A 228 -13.69 24.98 15.16
N VAL A 229 -14.48 24.09 14.56
CA VAL A 229 -15.29 24.41 13.37
C VAL A 229 -16.27 25.55 13.68
N GLU A 230 -16.96 25.48 14.83
CA GLU A 230 -17.93 26.47 15.27
C GLU A 230 -17.27 27.83 15.50
N GLU A 231 -16.14 27.86 16.21
CA GLU A 231 -15.39 29.09 16.48
C GLU A 231 -14.88 29.76 15.21
N PHE A 232 -14.43 28.95 14.25
CA PHE A 232 -14.01 29.44 12.93
C PHE A 232 -15.19 30.06 12.16
N LEU A 233 -16.36 29.41 12.16
CA LEU A 233 -17.57 29.89 11.50
C LEU A 233 -18.16 31.15 12.16
N GLU A 234 -18.05 31.27 13.48
CA GLU A 234 -18.38 32.48 14.25
C GLU A 234 -17.44 33.66 13.91
N GLY A 235 -16.31 33.39 13.27
CA GLY A 235 -15.32 34.39 12.91
C GLY A 235 -14.41 34.78 14.06
N LYS A 236 -14.08 33.84 14.96
CA LYS A 236 -12.98 34.05 15.88
C LYS A 236 -11.66 34.10 15.09
N PRO A 237 -10.75 35.06 15.40
CA PRO A 237 -9.43 35.09 14.80
C PRO A 237 -8.56 33.96 15.37
N GLY A 238 -7.74 33.34 14.52
CA GLY A 238 -6.88 32.22 14.93
C GLY A 238 -6.51 31.29 13.78
N ILE A 239 -5.79 30.22 14.09
CA ILE A 239 -5.44 29.15 13.14
C ILE A 239 -6.53 28.07 13.16
N PHE A 240 -7.01 27.71 11.97
CA PHE A 240 -7.99 26.65 11.78
C PHE A 240 -7.44 25.60 10.82
N THR A 241 -7.56 24.32 11.19
CA THR A 241 -7.14 23.20 10.35
C THR A 241 -8.30 22.25 10.12
N ILE A 242 -8.45 21.77 8.88
CA ILE A 242 -9.54 20.88 8.48
C ILE A 242 -9.08 19.82 7.47
N GLY A 243 -9.64 18.62 7.59
CA GLY A 243 -9.44 17.53 6.64
C GLY A 243 -10.30 17.75 5.40
N ILE A 244 -9.70 17.61 4.21
CA ILE A 244 -10.38 17.70 2.93
C ILE A 244 -10.46 16.29 2.35
N PRO A 245 -11.65 15.65 2.29
CA PRO A 245 -11.77 14.31 1.72
C PRO A 245 -11.55 14.35 0.21
N PRO A 246 -11.07 13.27 -0.44
CA PRO A 246 -11.08 13.16 -1.89
C PRO A 246 -12.52 13.21 -2.43
N GLU A 247 -12.71 13.75 -3.64
CA GLU A 247 -14.03 13.94 -4.26
C GLU A 247 -14.05 13.32 -5.66
N PRO A 248 -15.00 12.43 -5.99
CA PRO A 248 -15.11 11.87 -7.32
C PRO A 248 -15.61 12.91 -8.32
N ILE A 249 -15.00 12.95 -9.49
CA ILE A 249 -15.48 13.71 -10.66
C ILE A 249 -16.36 12.75 -11.46
N VAL A 250 -17.67 12.96 -11.39
CA VAL A 250 -18.66 12.11 -12.05
C VAL A 250 -19.06 12.70 -13.40
N ASN A 251 -19.17 11.85 -14.41
CA ASN A 251 -19.81 12.20 -15.68
C ASN A 251 -21.31 12.30 -15.44
N LEU A 252 -21.86 13.52 -15.48
CA LEU A 252 -23.29 13.76 -15.24
C LEU A 252 -24.22 13.05 -16.25
N THR A 253 -23.69 12.59 -17.39
CA THR A 253 -24.49 11.90 -18.44
C THR A 253 -24.55 10.39 -18.22
N THR A 254 -23.47 9.79 -17.72
CA THR A 254 -23.33 8.33 -17.56
C THR A 254 -23.27 7.88 -16.10
N ASP A 255 -23.29 8.84 -15.17
CA ASP A 255 -23.12 8.65 -13.74
C ASP A 255 -21.85 7.84 -13.36
N SER A 256 -20.84 7.91 -14.23
CA SER A 256 -19.58 7.18 -14.08
C SER A 256 -18.48 8.09 -13.57
N ILE A 257 -17.69 7.62 -12.60
CA ILE A 257 -16.53 8.35 -12.10
C ILE A 257 -15.47 8.42 -13.21
N ILE A 258 -15.08 9.63 -13.60
CA ILE A 258 -14.06 9.89 -14.62
C ILE A 258 -12.68 10.02 -13.96
N ALA A 259 -12.62 10.67 -12.81
CA ALA A 259 -11.38 10.94 -12.09
C ALA A 259 -11.67 11.25 -10.61
N TRP A 260 -10.65 11.30 -9.79
CA TRP A 260 -10.76 11.73 -8.39
C TRP A 260 -10.02 13.05 -8.19
N ARG A 261 -10.69 14.04 -7.59
CA ARG A 261 -10.01 15.21 -7.01
C ARG A 261 -9.40 14.76 -5.71
N GLY A 262 -8.08 14.86 -5.62
CA GLY A 262 -7.35 14.53 -4.41
C GLY A 262 -7.83 15.33 -3.18
N GLY A 263 -7.53 14.79 -2.01
CA GLY A 263 -7.78 15.39 -0.71
C GLY A 263 -6.48 15.78 0.01
N GLY A 264 -6.59 16.08 1.30
CA GLY A 264 -5.46 16.44 2.13
C GLY A 264 -5.89 17.09 3.44
N THR A 265 -4.96 17.73 4.14
CA THR A 265 -5.28 18.60 5.28
C THR A 265 -5.00 20.03 4.90
N LEU A 266 -5.92 20.95 5.19
CA LEU A 266 -5.80 22.38 4.91
C LEU A 266 -5.71 23.14 6.23
N GLN A 267 -4.68 23.97 6.37
CA GLN A 267 -4.52 24.93 7.46
C GLN A 267 -4.69 26.35 6.93
N VAL A 268 -5.53 27.13 7.60
CA VAL A 268 -5.82 28.52 7.29
C VAL A 268 -5.69 29.41 8.53
N LYS A 269 -5.42 30.70 8.31
CA LYS A 269 -5.52 31.73 9.34
C LYS A 269 -6.76 32.57 9.11
N SER A 270 -7.59 32.71 10.12
CA SER A 270 -8.69 33.67 10.15
C SER A 270 -8.25 34.93 10.92
N ASP A 271 -8.52 36.11 10.37
CA ASP A 271 -8.50 37.37 11.15
C ASP A 271 -9.90 37.74 11.69
N GLY A 272 -10.87 36.84 11.50
CA GLY A 272 -12.27 36.99 11.84
C GLY A 272 -13.16 37.37 10.65
N GLN A 273 -12.63 38.06 9.64
CA GLN A 273 -13.36 38.42 8.41
C GLN A 273 -12.74 37.79 7.16
N LYS A 274 -11.42 37.64 7.12
CA LYS A 274 -10.65 37.09 6.00
C LYS A 274 -9.94 35.82 6.42
N ILE A 275 -9.87 34.90 5.47
CA ILE A 275 -9.29 33.59 5.63
C ILE A 275 -8.10 33.49 4.66
N PHE A 276 -6.93 33.21 5.20
CA PHE A 276 -5.67 33.14 4.47
C PHE A 276 -5.14 31.70 4.48
N PRO A 277 -4.73 31.13 3.33
CA PRO A 277 -4.08 29.82 3.31
C PRO A 277 -2.71 29.90 3.98
N LEU A 278 -2.42 28.96 4.88
CA LEU A 278 -1.13 28.88 5.58
C LEU A 278 -0.27 27.70 5.12
N ALA A 279 -0.86 26.51 5.12
CA ALA A 279 -0.20 25.25 4.79
C ALA A 279 -1.24 24.21 4.38
N ALA A 280 -0.79 23.19 3.65
CA ALA A 280 -1.60 22.01 3.39
C ALA A 280 -0.72 20.79 3.13
N THR A 281 -1.30 19.61 3.27
CA THR A 281 -0.68 18.31 2.92
C THR A 281 -1.51 17.58 1.87
N GLY A 282 -0.94 16.53 1.28
CA GLY A 282 -1.62 15.72 0.26
C GLY A 282 -1.69 16.40 -1.10
N ASN A 283 -2.67 16.02 -1.91
CA ASN A 283 -2.76 16.43 -3.32
C ASN A 283 -3.07 17.94 -3.49
N ILE A 284 -3.52 18.61 -2.42
CA ILE A 284 -3.84 20.04 -2.42
C ILE A 284 -2.64 20.93 -2.07
N GLN A 285 -1.53 20.35 -1.60
CA GLN A 285 -0.37 21.07 -1.05
C GLN A 285 0.21 22.10 -2.02
N ALA A 286 0.55 21.70 -3.25
CA ALA A 286 1.15 22.59 -4.24
C ALA A 286 0.22 23.77 -4.58
N SER A 287 -1.07 23.49 -4.78
CA SER A 287 -2.04 24.52 -5.13
C SER A 287 -2.31 25.53 -4.00
N VAL A 288 -2.25 25.09 -2.74
CA VAL A 288 -2.38 25.95 -1.56
C VAL A 288 -1.11 26.78 -1.34
N GLN A 289 0.06 26.20 -1.58
CA GLN A 289 1.33 26.93 -1.52
C GLN A 289 1.37 28.07 -2.55
N GLU A 290 0.94 27.82 -3.79
CA GLU A 290 0.80 28.86 -4.81
C GLU A 290 -0.21 29.96 -4.38
N ALA A 291 -1.35 29.58 -3.76
CA ALA A 291 -2.33 30.55 -3.28
C ALA A 291 -1.74 31.45 -2.17
N LYS A 292 -0.92 30.89 -1.29
CA LYS A 292 -0.20 31.62 -0.24
C LYS A 292 0.82 32.59 -0.83
N GLU A 293 1.61 32.16 -1.82
CA GLU A 293 2.60 33.01 -2.51
C GLU A 293 1.94 34.19 -3.22
N LEU A 294 0.77 33.96 -3.81
CA LEU A 294 -0.08 34.99 -4.42
C LEU A 294 -0.82 35.87 -3.39
N LYS A 295 -0.65 35.62 -2.08
CA LYS A 295 -1.29 36.36 -0.97
C LYS A 295 -2.82 36.39 -1.10
N VAL A 296 -3.39 35.28 -1.55
CA VAL A 296 -4.83 35.09 -1.71
C VAL A 296 -5.52 35.12 -0.34
N HIS A 297 -6.72 35.68 -0.29
CA HIS A 297 -7.61 35.56 0.85
C HIS A 297 -9.05 35.36 0.40
N LEU A 298 -9.81 34.64 1.22
CA LEU A 298 -11.25 34.46 1.07
C LEU A 298 -11.97 35.27 2.15
N PHE A 299 -13.02 36.02 1.79
CA PHE A 299 -13.89 36.61 2.80
C PHE A 299 -14.74 35.52 3.44
N ARG A 300 -14.82 35.51 4.77
CA ARG A 300 -15.56 34.53 5.57
C ARG A 300 -17.02 34.44 5.14
N ASP A 301 -17.66 35.57 4.85
CA ASP A 301 -19.06 35.61 4.47
C ASP A 301 -19.35 34.82 3.17
N PHE A 302 -18.34 34.61 2.31
CA PHE A 302 -18.49 33.74 1.13
C PHE A 302 -18.68 32.26 1.50
N LEU A 303 -18.34 31.81 2.71
CA LEU A 303 -18.61 30.44 3.16
C LEU A 303 -20.12 30.16 3.32
N SER A 304 -20.96 31.19 3.40
CA SER A 304 -22.42 31.02 3.41
C SER A 304 -23.05 30.90 2.02
N TRP A 305 -22.26 31.12 0.96
CA TRP A 305 -22.78 31.11 -0.41
C TRP A 305 -22.91 29.68 -0.93
N GLU A 306 -23.86 29.44 -1.82
CA GLU A 306 -24.01 28.14 -2.51
C GLU A 306 -23.03 27.98 -3.68
N THR A 307 -22.54 29.08 -4.23
CA THR A 307 -21.65 29.11 -5.39
C THR A 307 -20.36 29.84 -5.08
N PRO A 308 -19.23 29.46 -5.73
CA PRO A 308 -17.95 30.10 -5.48
C PRO A 308 -17.98 31.58 -5.88
N PRO A 309 -17.26 32.45 -5.17
CA PRO A 309 -17.23 33.87 -5.50
C PRO A 309 -16.62 34.11 -6.89
N PHE A 310 -17.27 34.97 -7.67
CA PHE A 310 -16.78 35.40 -8.98
C PHE A 310 -16.34 36.87 -8.93
N ILE A 311 -15.03 37.09 -8.94
CA ILE A 311 -14.44 38.44 -8.79
C ILE A 311 -13.82 38.84 -10.13
N LYS A 312 -14.54 39.67 -10.90
CA LYS A 312 -14.14 40.11 -12.25
C LYS A 312 -12.89 41.00 -12.29
N GLU A 313 -12.61 41.70 -11.18
CA GLU A 313 -11.58 42.74 -11.09
C GLU A 313 -10.19 42.18 -10.75
N LEU A 314 -10.09 40.89 -10.41
CA LEU A 314 -8.83 40.25 -10.05
C LEU A 314 -8.18 39.54 -11.25
N PRO A 315 -6.84 39.41 -11.26
CA PRO A 315 -6.15 38.53 -12.19
C PRO A 315 -6.74 37.13 -12.16
N ILE A 316 -6.88 36.51 -13.34
CA ILE A 316 -7.54 35.21 -13.51
C ILE A 316 -6.96 34.14 -12.57
N GLU A 317 -5.64 34.12 -12.39
CA GLU A 317 -4.98 33.17 -11.49
C GLU A 317 -5.39 33.37 -10.03
N MET A 318 -5.41 34.62 -9.55
CA MET A 318 -5.82 34.95 -8.19
C MET A 318 -7.30 34.60 -7.96
N ALA A 319 -8.17 34.93 -8.91
CA ALA A 319 -9.58 34.57 -8.87
C ALA A 319 -9.77 33.03 -8.77
N LYS A 320 -9.05 32.26 -9.60
CA LYS A 320 -9.06 30.79 -9.53
C LYS A 320 -8.62 30.25 -8.18
N LYS A 321 -7.61 30.86 -7.54
CA LYS A 321 -7.13 30.44 -6.21
C LYS A 321 -8.10 30.80 -5.09
N ILE A 322 -8.83 31.92 -5.20
CA ILE A 322 -9.92 32.24 -4.27
C ILE A 322 -11.03 31.18 -4.38
N GLN A 323 -11.43 30.83 -5.59
CA GLN A 323 -12.44 29.79 -5.83
C GLN A 323 -11.98 28.42 -5.33
N LEU A 324 -10.71 28.06 -5.55
CA LEU A 324 -10.11 26.85 -5.00
C LEU A 324 -10.22 26.83 -3.47
N LEU A 325 -9.79 27.91 -2.78
CA LEU A 325 -9.84 27.98 -1.32
C LEU A 325 -11.27 27.84 -0.79
N TRP A 326 -12.23 28.48 -1.47
CA TRP A 326 -13.66 28.32 -1.16
C TRP A 326 -14.12 26.86 -1.32
N HIS A 327 -13.81 26.21 -2.45
CA HIS A 327 -14.19 24.82 -2.69
C HIS A 327 -13.58 23.85 -1.67
N LEU A 328 -12.32 24.05 -1.30
CA LEU A 328 -11.65 23.24 -0.30
C LEU A 328 -12.32 23.39 1.07
N LEU A 329 -12.54 24.63 1.53
CA LEU A 329 -13.22 24.87 2.81
C LEU A 329 -14.64 24.33 2.82
N GLN A 330 -15.41 24.52 1.75
CA GLN A 330 -16.76 23.94 1.62
C GLN A 330 -16.76 22.41 1.70
N ARG A 331 -15.81 21.74 1.04
CA ARG A 331 -15.67 20.28 1.10
C ARG A 331 -15.31 19.82 2.50
N GLY A 332 -14.34 20.47 3.15
CA GLY A 332 -13.95 20.14 4.51
C GLY A 332 -15.08 20.35 5.51
N LEU A 333 -15.79 21.49 5.44
CA LEU A 333 -16.88 21.82 6.36
C LEU A 333 -18.06 20.86 6.22
N ARG A 334 -18.43 20.49 4.99
CA ARG A 334 -19.46 19.46 4.75
C ARG A 334 -19.05 18.12 5.34
N ALA A 335 -17.81 17.69 5.11
CA ALA A 335 -17.29 16.44 5.66
C ALA A 335 -17.23 16.45 7.19
N ALA A 336 -16.88 17.59 7.79
CA ALA A 336 -16.88 17.75 9.25
C ALA A 336 -18.29 17.64 9.83
N GLU A 337 -19.28 18.24 9.15
CA GLU A 337 -20.69 18.13 9.55
C GLU A 337 -21.23 16.70 9.39
N GLU A 338 -20.93 16.03 8.28
CA GLU A 338 -21.26 14.61 8.07
C GLU A 338 -20.62 13.73 9.14
N THR A 339 -19.35 13.98 9.48
CA THR A 339 -18.65 13.26 10.56
C THR A 339 -19.34 13.47 11.91
N ARG A 340 -19.76 14.71 12.21
CA ARG A 340 -20.49 15.04 13.44
C ARG A 340 -21.83 14.32 13.51
N GLN A 341 -22.59 14.29 12.41
CA GLN A 341 -23.86 13.58 12.33
C GLN A 341 -23.67 12.07 12.49
N LEU A 342 -22.68 11.48 11.82
CA LEU A 342 -22.36 10.06 11.96
C LEU A 342 -21.87 9.71 13.37
N GLN A 343 -21.12 10.61 14.03
CA GLN A 343 -20.70 10.40 15.41
C GLN A 343 -21.89 10.37 16.36
N ALA A 344 -22.89 11.25 16.17
CA ALA A 344 -24.11 11.20 16.97
C ALA A 344 -24.84 9.86 16.82
N VAL A 345 -24.94 9.32 15.59
CA VAL A 345 -25.51 7.98 15.35
C VAL A 345 -24.67 6.90 16.06
N LYS A 346 -23.34 6.98 16.01
CA LYS A 346 -22.47 6.04 16.74
C LYS A 346 -22.68 6.12 18.26
N ASP A 347 -22.81 7.33 18.80
CA ASP A 347 -23.01 7.55 20.24
C ASP A 347 -24.36 6.98 20.70
N GLU A 348 -25.41 7.11 19.88
CA GLU A 348 -26.71 6.47 20.12
C GLU A 348 -26.61 4.94 20.12
N MET A 349 -25.90 4.37 19.15
CA MET A 349 -25.66 2.92 19.06
C MET A 349 -24.78 2.41 20.21
N ALA A 350 -23.84 3.21 20.68
CA ALA A 350 -22.95 2.90 21.79
C ALA A 350 -23.69 2.69 23.12
N ILE A 351 -24.90 3.24 23.27
CA ILE A 351 -25.76 3.01 24.47
C ILE A 351 -26.12 1.53 24.63
N LEU A 352 -26.23 0.79 23.52
CA LEU A 352 -26.61 -0.63 23.53
C LEU A 352 -25.41 -1.56 23.75
N VAL A 353 -24.18 -1.04 23.69
CA VAL A 353 -22.95 -1.86 23.75
C VAL A 353 -22.74 -2.40 25.16
N THR A 354 -22.61 -3.72 25.26
CA THR A 354 -22.34 -4.42 26.53
C THR A 354 -20.95 -5.03 26.60
N VAL A 355 -20.28 -5.20 25.45
CA VAL A 355 -18.93 -5.75 25.34
C VAL A 355 -18.09 -4.94 24.37
N THR A 356 -16.80 -4.83 24.66
CA THR A 356 -15.84 -4.16 23.77
C THR A 356 -15.54 -5.01 22.53
N PRO A 357 -15.01 -4.42 21.44
CA PRO A 357 -14.56 -5.19 20.28
C PRO A 357 -13.54 -6.27 20.62
N SER A 358 -12.62 -6.04 21.56
CA SER A 358 -11.66 -7.07 21.96
C SER A 358 -12.32 -8.26 22.68
N GLU A 359 -13.23 -8.00 23.61
CA GLU A 359 -13.98 -9.06 24.29
C GLU A 359 -14.88 -9.83 23.31
N PHE A 360 -15.52 -9.12 22.38
CA PHE A 360 -16.37 -9.74 21.37
C PHE A 360 -15.54 -10.56 20.38
N PHE A 361 -14.56 -9.98 19.70
CA PHE A 361 -13.86 -10.64 18.60
C PHE A 361 -12.77 -11.61 19.05
N LEU A 362 -12.09 -11.38 20.18
CA LEU A 362 -10.91 -12.17 20.57
C LEU A 362 -11.16 -13.12 21.74
N GLU A 363 -12.12 -12.81 22.62
CA GLU A 363 -12.44 -13.61 23.81
C GLU A 363 -13.75 -14.39 23.68
N ASP A 364 -14.41 -14.26 22.53
CA ASP A 364 -15.69 -14.90 22.22
C ASP A 364 -16.81 -14.61 23.26
N LYS A 365 -16.74 -13.43 23.90
CA LYS A 365 -17.71 -13.05 24.94
C LYS A 365 -19.09 -12.75 24.33
N PRO A 366 -20.18 -13.31 24.88
CA PRO A 366 -21.53 -12.93 24.50
C PRO A 366 -21.87 -11.50 24.91
N GLY A 367 -22.65 -10.80 24.10
CA GLY A 367 -23.06 -9.42 24.31
C GLY A 367 -23.21 -8.65 23.00
N ILE A 368 -23.50 -7.35 23.13
CA ILE A 368 -23.66 -6.42 22.02
C ILE A 368 -22.37 -5.63 21.86
N CYS A 369 -21.83 -5.62 20.64
CA CYS A 369 -20.65 -4.89 20.25
C CYS A 369 -21.00 -3.88 19.14
N LEU A 370 -20.43 -2.68 19.22
CA LEU A 370 -20.38 -1.76 18.08
C LEU A 370 -19.21 -2.18 17.19
N ALA A 371 -19.53 -2.83 16.07
CA ALA A 371 -18.57 -3.25 15.07
C ALA A 371 -18.28 -2.09 14.13
N GLU A 372 -17.02 -1.66 14.05
CA GLU A 372 -16.56 -0.58 13.17
C GLU A 372 -15.41 -1.09 12.28
N TYR A 373 -15.60 -1.00 10.97
CA TYR A 373 -14.53 -1.25 10.01
C TYR A 373 -13.74 0.04 9.76
N ARG A 374 -12.43 -0.01 10.02
CA ARG A 374 -11.52 1.11 9.78
C ARG A 374 -11.06 1.10 8.33
N GLY A 375 -11.70 1.90 7.48
CA GLY A 375 -11.33 2.02 6.07
C GLY A 375 -12.52 2.35 5.18
N ILE A 376 -12.32 2.18 3.87
CA ILE A 376 -13.38 2.22 2.87
C ILE A 376 -13.63 0.78 2.45
N TRP A 377 -14.85 0.30 2.62
CA TRP A 377 -15.22 -1.03 2.14
C TRP A 377 -15.41 -0.99 0.62
N GLU A 378 -14.75 -1.90 -0.08
CA GLU A 378 -14.82 -1.99 -1.55
C GLU A 378 -15.51 -3.29 -1.95
N GLU A 379 -16.58 -3.17 -2.73
CA GLU A 379 -17.33 -4.30 -3.28
C GLU A 379 -17.24 -4.25 -4.81
N LEU A 380 -16.66 -5.30 -5.40
CA LEU A 380 -16.69 -5.53 -6.84
C LEU A 380 -18.08 -5.98 -7.23
N VAL A 381 -18.79 -5.17 -8.01
CA VAL A 381 -20.09 -5.57 -8.58
C VAL A 381 -19.81 -6.50 -9.77
N PRO A 382 -20.23 -7.77 -9.75
CA PRO A 382 -19.82 -8.75 -10.76
C PRO A 382 -20.19 -8.40 -12.22
N ASP A 383 -21.17 -7.50 -12.41
CA ASP A 383 -21.73 -7.14 -13.71
C ASP A 383 -21.43 -5.69 -14.16
N GLU A 384 -20.89 -4.87 -13.26
CA GLU A 384 -20.46 -3.52 -13.57
C GLU A 384 -18.97 -3.45 -13.22
N GLU A 385 -18.09 -3.04 -14.13
CA GLU A 385 -16.66 -2.76 -13.80
C GLU A 385 -16.51 -1.60 -12.76
N LYS A 386 -17.55 -1.31 -11.99
CA LYS A 386 -17.62 -0.34 -10.93
C LYS A 386 -17.36 -1.02 -9.59
N VAL A 387 -16.44 -0.43 -8.83
CA VAL A 387 -16.20 -0.76 -7.43
C VAL A 387 -17.12 0.12 -6.58
N ASN A 388 -18.05 -0.51 -5.86
CA ASN A 388 -18.89 0.19 -4.88
C ASN A 388 -18.06 0.45 -3.62
N ARG A 389 -17.99 1.72 -3.22
CA ARG A 389 -17.19 2.17 -2.07
C ARG A 389 -18.09 2.64 -0.94
N ARG A 390 -17.97 2.01 0.22
CA ARG A 390 -18.73 2.35 1.42
C ARG A 390 -17.80 2.82 2.53
N PRO A 391 -17.60 4.14 2.71
CA PRO A 391 -16.92 4.68 3.89
C PRO A 391 -17.84 4.56 5.13
N ASN A 392 -17.26 4.70 6.33
CA ASN A 392 -18.01 4.75 7.59
C ASN A 392 -18.91 3.51 7.80
N LEU A 393 -18.34 2.31 7.62
CA LEU A 393 -19.03 1.05 7.82
C LEU A 393 -19.03 0.68 9.31
N PHE A 394 -20.15 0.91 10.00
CA PHE A 394 -20.33 0.55 11.40
C PHE A 394 -21.76 0.07 11.68
N PHE A 395 -21.92 -0.84 12.63
CA PHE A 395 -23.22 -1.39 13.04
C PHE A 395 -23.13 -2.07 14.41
N SER A 396 -24.27 -2.28 15.08
CA SER A 396 -24.33 -3.02 16.34
C SER A 396 -24.67 -4.47 16.07
N VAL A 397 -23.86 -5.37 16.62
CA VAL A 397 -23.99 -6.83 16.47
C VAL A 397 -24.07 -7.48 17.84
N GLU A 398 -24.93 -8.49 17.99
CA GLU A 398 -25.07 -9.26 19.21
C GLU A 398 -24.59 -10.68 19.00
N ARG A 399 -23.80 -11.18 19.96
CA ARG A 399 -23.51 -12.61 20.14
C ARG A 399 -24.31 -13.11 21.33
N PHE A 400 -25.10 -14.16 21.14
CA PHE A 400 -25.89 -14.77 22.19
C PHE A 400 -25.89 -16.29 22.06
N SER A 401 -26.04 -16.99 23.19
CA SER A 401 -26.20 -18.45 23.23
C SER A 401 -27.68 -18.81 23.14
N GLN A 402 -27.99 -19.84 22.37
CA GLN A 402 -29.30 -20.46 22.35
C GLN A 402 -29.15 -21.93 22.76
N GLU A 403 -29.93 -22.36 23.77
CA GLU A 403 -30.00 -23.76 24.19
C GLU A 403 -30.59 -24.61 23.07
N GLY A 404 -29.79 -25.51 22.52
CA GLY A 404 -30.19 -26.49 21.52
C GLY A 404 -30.19 -27.92 22.06
N GLU A 405 -30.79 -28.85 21.30
CA GLU A 405 -30.83 -30.28 21.65
C GLU A 405 -29.44 -30.94 21.71
N GLU A 406 -28.45 -30.39 21.00
CA GLU A 406 -27.04 -30.86 20.96
C GLU A 406 -26.08 -30.01 21.82
N GLY A 407 -26.62 -29.10 22.63
CA GLY A 407 -25.87 -28.17 23.48
C GLY A 407 -26.08 -26.70 23.10
N ASP A 408 -25.42 -25.82 23.86
CA ASP A 408 -25.44 -24.38 23.64
C ASP A 408 -24.74 -24.03 22.33
N GLN A 409 -25.49 -23.43 21.38
CA GLN A 409 -24.94 -22.93 20.13
C GLN A 409 -24.91 -21.40 20.15
N MET A 410 -23.79 -20.81 19.70
CA MET A 410 -23.63 -19.36 19.59
C MET A 410 -24.24 -18.86 18.28
N PHE A 411 -25.01 -17.78 18.40
CA PHE A 411 -25.67 -17.07 17.30
C PHE A 411 -25.22 -15.61 17.24
N ILE A 412 -25.28 -15.08 16.04
CA ILE A 412 -24.98 -13.69 15.69
C ILE A 412 -26.23 -13.07 15.06
N ARG A 413 -26.57 -11.84 15.46
CA ARG A 413 -27.59 -11.04 14.78
C ARG A 413 -27.23 -9.55 14.74
N LEU A 414 -27.72 -8.86 13.72
CA LEU A 414 -27.66 -7.40 13.64
C LEU A 414 -28.72 -6.81 14.58
N VAL A 415 -28.28 -5.94 15.49
CA VAL A 415 -29.16 -5.26 16.45
C VAL A 415 -29.65 -3.94 15.86
N GLN A 416 -28.71 -3.16 15.32
CA GLN A 416 -28.97 -1.85 14.76
C GLN A 416 -28.00 -1.57 13.62
N VAL A 417 -28.53 -1.03 12.53
CA VAL A 417 -27.79 -0.66 11.32
C VAL A 417 -28.13 0.80 11.00
N PRO A 418 -27.13 1.67 10.75
CA PRO A 418 -27.38 3.03 10.28
C PRO A 418 -28.14 3.05 8.95
N ASP A 419 -29.01 4.05 8.75
CA ASP A 419 -29.87 4.16 7.57
C ASP A 419 -29.09 4.09 6.24
N HIS A 420 -27.89 4.68 6.17
CA HIS A 420 -27.05 4.67 4.96
C HIS A 420 -26.44 3.30 4.63
N LEU A 421 -26.57 2.32 5.53
CA LEU A 421 -26.11 0.93 5.35
C LEU A 421 -27.27 -0.06 5.29
N GLY A 422 -28.52 0.42 5.33
CA GLY A 422 -29.69 -0.44 5.34
C GLY A 422 -29.79 -1.34 4.11
N ASP A 423 -29.51 -0.80 2.91
CA ASP A 423 -29.46 -1.54 1.65
C ASP A 423 -28.39 -2.64 1.66
N PHE A 424 -27.22 -2.30 2.21
CA PHE A 424 -26.06 -3.19 2.25
C PHE A 424 -26.29 -4.42 3.13
N PHE A 425 -26.96 -4.24 4.27
CA PHE A 425 -27.24 -5.33 5.22
C PHE A 425 -28.66 -5.89 5.11
N GLU A 426 -29.43 -5.52 4.08
CA GLU A 426 -30.84 -5.94 3.92
C GLU A 426 -31.00 -7.47 3.98
N ALA A 427 -30.12 -8.20 3.28
CA ALA A 427 -30.14 -9.67 3.27
C ALA A 427 -29.60 -10.33 4.56
N CYS A 428 -29.13 -9.53 5.51
CA CYS A 428 -28.55 -9.97 6.79
C CYS A 428 -29.52 -9.75 7.97
N SER A 429 -30.79 -9.50 7.73
CA SER A 429 -31.81 -9.44 8.78
C SER A 429 -32.17 -10.86 9.25
N GLY A 430 -31.62 -11.27 10.39
CA GLY A 430 -31.89 -12.59 10.96
C GLY A 430 -30.92 -12.99 12.07
N GLU A 431 -31.13 -14.19 12.59
CA GLU A 431 -30.26 -14.85 13.56
C GLU A 431 -29.50 -15.96 12.85
N TYR A 432 -28.18 -15.94 12.94
CA TYR A 432 -27.31 -16.84 12.20
C TYR A 432 -26.40 -17.59 13.15
N PRO A 433 -26.18 -18.90 12.95
CA PRO A 433 -25.15 -19.60 13.71
C PRO A 433 -23.81 -18.91 13.46
N GLU A 434 -23.02 -18.70 14.50
CA GLU A 434 -21.73 -18.02 14.36
C GLU A 434 -20.79 -18.83 13.45
N GLY A 435 -20.53 -20.09 13.82
CA GLY A 435 -19.56 -20.95 13.15
C GLY A 435 -18.12 -20.45 13.26
N GLU A 436 -17.16 -21.21 12.75
CA GLU A 436 -15.75 -20.81 12.79
C GLU A 436 -15.52 -19.52 12.00
N GLN A 437 -14.97 -18.50 12.66
CA GLN A 437 -14.75 -17.16 12.09
C GLN A 437 -16.00 -16.61 11.39
N PHE A 438 -17.17 -16.66 12.02
CA PHE A 438 -18.43 -16.16 11.45
C PHE A 438 -18.89 -16.91 10.17
N GLY A 439 -18.44 -18.16 9.98
CA GLY A 439 -18.74 -18.96 8.79
C GLY A 439 -20.24 -19.15 8.49
N GLY A 440 -21.08 -19.15 9.54
CA GLY A 440 -22.53 -19.31 9.42
C GLY A 440 -23.31 -18.01 9.16
N CYS A 441 -22.65 -16.86 9.17
CA CYS A 441 -23.27 -15.57 8.80
C CYS A 441 -23.39 -15.42 7.26
N PRO A 442 -24.43 -14.72 6.76
CA PRO A 442 -24.60 -14.43 5.34
C PRO A 442 -23.62 -13.34 4.85
N GLN A 443 -23.57 -13.13 3.53
CA GLN A 443 -22.92 -11.97 2.93
C GLN A 443 -23.86 -10.75 2.95
N PRO A 444 -23.34 -9.53 3.13
CA PRO A 444 -21.93 -9.17 3.35
C PRO A 444 -21.45 -9.29 4.81
N LEU A 445 -22.34 -9.55 5.78
CA LEU A 445 -22.04 -9.55 7.22
C LEU A 445 -20.81 -10.39 7.59
N ARG A 446 -20.69 -11.61 7.07
CA ARG A 446 -19.54 -12.49 7.31
C ARG A 446 -18.21 -11.85 6.91
N ALA A 447 -18.14 -11.27 5.72
CA ALA A 447 -16.91 -10.68 5.21
C ALA A 447 -16.49 -9.49 6.10
N VAL A 448 -17.45 -8.65 6.47
CA VAL A 448 -17.21 -7.48 7.30
C VAL A 448 -16.75 -7.87 8.71
N LEU A 449 -17.43 -8.81 9.37
CA LEU A 449 -17.04 -9.27 10.71
C LEU A 449 -15.64 -9.89 10.72
N ARG A 450 -15.28 -10.68 9.69
CA ARG A 450 -13.92 -11.23 9.53
C ARG A 450 -12.87 -10.13 9.35
N ALA A 451 -13.18 -9.10 8.57
CA ALA A 451 -12.28 -7.99 8.37
C ALA A 451 -12.06 -7.21 9.68
N ILE A 452 -13.12 -6.95 10.44
CA ILE A 452 -13.05 -6.27 11.75
C ILE A 452 -12.30 -7.12 12.78
N TYR A 453 -12.51 -8.44 12.79
CA TYR A 453 -11.72 -9.38 13.59
C TYR A 453 -10.22 -9.25 13.28
N GLY A 454 -9.84 -9.26 11.99
CA GLY A 454 -8.45 -9.08 11.55
C GLY A 454 -7.86 -7.73 12.00
N GLN A 455 -8.63 -6.65 11.91
CA GLN A 455 -8.21 -5.33 12.39
C GLN A 455 -8.02 -5.30 13.91
N THR A 456 -8.91 -5.95 14.66
CA THR A 456 -8.85 -6.03 16.12
C THR A 456 -7.64 -6.85 16.58
N MET A 457 -7.36 -7.98 15.91
CA MET A 457 -6.17 -8.80 16.18
C MET A 457 -4.88 -8.01 15.90
N LYS A 458 -4.77 -7.33 14.75
CA LYS A 458 -3.61 -6.49 14.41
C LYS A 458 -3.39 -5.39 15.46
N ALA A 459 -4.45 -4.72 15.90
CA ALA A 459 -4.38 -3.68 16.93
C ALA A 459 -3.90 -4.23 18.29
N ALA A 460 -4.38 -5.40 18.71
CA ALA A 460 -3.96 -6.05 19.96
C ALA A 460 -2.47 -6.43 19.94
N GLN A 461 -1.97 -6.95 18.80
CA GLN A 461 -0.55 -7.31 18.63
C GLN A 461 0.39 -6.10 18.71
N LEU A 462 -0.05 -4.95 18.18
CA LEU A 462 0.72 -3.70 18.24
C LEU A 462 0.82 -3.16 19.69
N ASN A 463 -0.29 -3.19 20.43
CA ASN A 463 -0.32 -2.74 21.82
C ASN A 463 0.44 -3.67 22.78
N GLY A 464 0.50 -4.97 22.48
CA GLY A 464 1.30 -5.94 23.24
C GLY A 464 2.81 -5.74 23.11
N LYS A 465 3.29 -5.21 21.97
CA LYS A 465 4.73 -4.93 21.73
C LYS A 465 5.24 -3.66 22.42
N THR A 466 4.37 -2.74 22.80
CA THR A 466 4.73 -1.49 23.51
C THR A 466 4.91 -1.66 25.02
N ASN A 467 4.51 -2.81 25.58
CA ASN A 467 4.63 -3.14 27.01
C ASN A 467 5.66 -4.26 27.30
N GLY A 468 6.53 -4.57 26.34
CA GLY A 468 7.55 -5.63 26.43
C GLY A 468 8.97 -5.10 26.60
#